data_AF-A0A3R9P4G6-F1
#
_entry.id   AF-A0A3R9P4G6-F1
#
_cell.length_a   1.000
_cell.length_b   1.000
_cell.length_c   1.000
_cell.angle_alpha   90.00
_cell.angle_beta   90.00
_cell.angle_gamma   90.00
#
_symmetry.space_group_name_H-M   'P 1'
#
loop_
_entity.id
_entity.type
_entity.pdbx_description
1 polymer ?
#
loop_
_entity_poly.entity_id
_entity_poly.type
_entity_poly.pdbx_seq_one_letter_code
_entity_poly.pdbx_strand_id
1 'polypeptide(L)'
;MKLVPLSEIADEYLFWPGATFRRAGVGMNGVPPERDFYDYMLVSLAFDNEPMVVVNVTIGNMKAGHTICSVDRASINGNCVDAQTIRQAIGDDKIHYIEQYP
;
A
#
# COMPACT_ATOMS: atom_id res chain seq x y z
N MET A 1 10.81 7.98 -9.17
CA MET A 1 9.90 7.00 -8.57
C MET A 1 10.42 5.61 -8.90
N LYS A 2 10.74 4.79 -7.90
CA LYS A 2 11.26 3.43 -8.09
C LYS A 2 10.24 2.43 -7.54
N LEU A 3 9.96 1.37 -8.29
CA LEU A 3 9.10 0.28 -7.84
C LEU A 3 9.99 -0.82 -7.26
N VAL A 4 9.83 -1.10 -5.98
CA VAL A 4 10.55 -2.16 -5.27
C VAL A 4 9.54 -3.28 -4.99
N PRO A 5 9.77 -4.52 -5.45
CA PRO A 5 8.88 -5.64 -5.12
C PRO A 5 8.69 -5.73 -3.60
N LEU A 6 7.44 -5.80 -3.15
CA LEU A 6 7.16 -5.84 -1.73
C LEU A 6 7.74 -7.11 -1.08
N SER A 7 7.88 -8.20 -1.83
CA SER A 7 8.54 -9.44 -1.40
C SER A 7 10.04 -9.30 -1.11
N GLU A 8 10.70 -8.27 -1.62
CA GLU A 8 12.14 -8.01 -1.43
C GLU A 8 12.42 -7.13 -0.20
N ILE A 9 11.38 -6.58 0.44
CA ILE A 9 11.51 -5.69 1.58
C ILE A 9 11.56 -6.51 2.88
N ALA A 10 12.57 -6.29 3.72
CA ALA A 10 12.71 -6.97 5.01
C ALA A 10 11.44 -6.83 5.88
N ASP A 11 11.05 -7.90 6.59
CA ASP A 11 9.83 -7.97 7.41
C ASP A 11 9.70 -6.77 8.36
N GLU A 12 10.81 -6.37 8.98
CA GLU A 12 10.93 -5.31 9.98
C GLU A 12 10.95 -3.88 9.40
N TYR A 13 10.95 -3.72 8.08
CA TYR A 13 10.92 -2.40 7.47
C TYR A 13 9.62 -1.67 7.81
N LEU A 14 9.72 -0.42 8.27
CA LEU A 14 8.57 0.35 8.73
C LEU A 14 8.04 1.28 7.63
N PHE A 15 6.78 1.08 7.27
CA PHE A 15 6.04 1.97 6.39
C PHE A 15 5.29 3.04 7.20
N TRP A 16 5.52 4.30 6.82
CA TRP A 16 4.86 5.45 7.40
C TRP A 16 3.56 5.80 6.66
N PRO A 17 2.63 6.55 7.27
CA PRO A 17 1.48 7.11 6.57
C PRO A 17 1.92 7.83 5.29
N GLY A 18 1.24 7.57 4.18
CA GLY A 18 1.60 8.05 2.84
C GLY A 18 2.44 7.05 2.04
N ALA A 19 2.97 5.98 2.66
CA ALA A 19 3.57 4.88 1.92
C ALA A 19 2.58 4.34 0.88
N THR A 20 3.02 4.26 -0.37
CA THR A 20 2.18 3.88 -1.50
C THR A 20 2.69 2.58 -2.12
N PHE A 21 1.76 1.72 -2.51
CA PHE A 21 2.01 0.40 -3.07
C PHE A 21 1.27 0.27 -4.41
N ARG A 22 1.90 -0.31 -5.42
CA ARG A 22 1.31 -0.57 -6.72
C ARG A 22 1.09 -2.06 -6.92
N ARG A 23 -0.17 -2.45 -7.13
CA ARG A 23 -0.53 -3.78 -7.63
C ARG A 23 -0.65 -3.73 -9.15
N ALA A 24 0.28 -4.36 -9.86
CA ALA A 24 0.30 -4.38 -11.32
C ALA A 24 -0.46 -5.59 -11.89
N GLY A 25 -0.94 -5.47 -13.13
CA GLY A 25 -1.56 -6.56 -13.88
C GLY A 25 -2.87 -7.03 -13.26
N VAL A 26 -3.76 -6.07 -12.94
CA VAL A 26 -5.05 -6.34 -12.28
C VAL A 26 -6.08 -6.91 -13.26
N GLY A 27 -5.88 -6.72 -14.57
CA GLY A 27 -6.79 -7.16 -15.61
C GLY A 27 -7.96 -6.20 -15.84
N MET A 28 -7.72 -4.89 -15.76
CA MET A 28 -8.76 -3.89 -16.01
C MET A 28 -9.18 -3.87 -17.49
N ASN A 29 -10.49 -4.04 -17.74
CA ASN A 29 -11.04 -4.00 -19.10
C ASN A 29 -10.85 -2.63 -19.76
N GLY A 30 -10.36 -2.63 -21.00
CA GLY A 30 -10.22 -1.42 -21.81
C GLY A 30 -9.11 -0.47 -21.35
N VAL A 31 -8.23 -0.92 -20.44
CA VAL A 31 -7.07 -0.15 -19.97
C VAL A 31 -5.80 -0.74 -20.60
N PRO A 32 -4.90 0.08 -21.17
CA PRO A 32 -3.66 -0.44 -21.73
C PRO A 32 -2.74 -0.98 -20.61
N PRO A 33 -1.86 -1.96 -20.89
CA PRO A 33 -1.09 -2.66 -19.87
C PRO A 33 -0.30 -1.76 -18.91
N GLU A 34 0.24 -0.64 -19.40
CA GLU A 34 0.98 0.34 -18.61
C GLU A 34 0.13 1.10 -17.58
N ARG A 35 -1.20 1.07 -17.75
CA ARG A 35 -2.19 1.63 -16.82
C ARG A 35 -2.97 0.56 -16.08
N ASP A 36 -2.68 -0.72 -16.31
CA ASP A 36 -3.32 -1.85 -15.64
C ASP A 36 -2.74 -2.07 -14.24
N PHE A 37 -3.01 -1.12 -13.34
CA PHE A 37 -2.59 -1.19 -11.95
C PHE A 37 -3.60 -0.54 -11.00
N TYR A 38 -3.48 -0.89 -9.72
CA TYR A 38 -4.01 -0.08 -8.63
C TYR A 38 -2.88 0.43 -7.76
N ASP A 39 -2.96 1.71 -7.40
CA ASP A 39 -2.16 2.30 -6.33
C ASP A 39 -2.97 2.30 -5.03
N TYR A 40 -2.32 1.82 -3.98
CA TYR A 40 -2.84 1.74 -2.62
C TYR A 40 -1.97 2.60 -1.70
N MET A 41 -2.57 3.37 -0.81
CA MET A 41 -1.85 4.20 0.14
C MET A 41 -2.20 3.80 1.57
N LEU A 42 -1.18 3.70 2.40
CA LEU A 42 -1.33 3.53 3.84
C LEU A 42 -1.70 4.88 4.46
N VAL A 43 -2.80 4.92 5.21
CA VAL A 43 -3.35 6.14 5.81
C VAL A 43 -3.54 5.94 7.31
N SER A 44 -3.10 6.92 8.10
CA SER A 44 -3.46 7.00 9.51
C SER A 44 -4.83 7.64 9.66
N LEU A 45 -5.70 7.02 10.44
CA LEU A 45 -6.88 7.70 10.96
C LEU A 45 -6.45 8.66 12.08
N ALA A 46 -7.22 9.74 12.30
CA ALA A 46 -6.84 10.87 13.14
C ALA A 46 -6.75 10.56 14.66
N PHE A 47 -7.06 9.32 15.05
CA PHE A 47 -7.07 8.89 16.45
C PHE A 47 -5.88 7.98 16.73
N ASP A 48 -5.09 8.36 17.73
CA ASP A 48 -4.05 7.51 18.29
C ASP A 48 -4.72 6.24 18.84
N ASN A 49 -4.21 5.06 18.41
CA ASN A 49 -4.67 3.69 18.72
C ASN A 49 -5.64 3.02 17.73
N GLU A 50 -6.19 3.71 16.73
CA GLU A 50 -6.98 3.04 15.68
C GLU A 50 -6.06 2.36 14.66
N PRO A 51 -6.40 1.17 14.11
CA PRO A 51 -5.68 0.57 13.00
C PRO A 51 -5.50 1.55 11.84
N MET A 52 -4.40 1.40 11.12
CA MET A 52 -4.20 2.14 9.88
C MET A 52 -5.02 1.49 8.76
N VAL A 53 -5.31 2.24 7.71
CA VAL A 53 -6.11 1.73 6.58
C VAL A 53 -5.33 1.82 5.28
N VAL A 54 -5.52 0.82 4.42
CA VAL A 54 -4.97 0.82 3.07
C VAL A 54 -6.08 1.20 2.11
N VAL A 55 -5.90 2.29 1.38
CA VAL A 55 -6.94 2.90 0.53
C VAL A 55 -6.48 2.94 -0.92
N ASN A 56 -7.36 2.61 -1.87
CA ASN A 56 -7.10 2.80 -3.28
C ASN A 56 -7.04 4.29 -3.63
N VAL A 57 -5.90 4.74 -4.15
CA VAL A 57 -5.63 6.13 -4.55
C VAL A 57 -5.39 6.26 -6.06
N THR A 58 -5.77 5.24 -6.83
CA THR A 58 -5.57 5.21 -8.28
C THR A 58 -6.36 6.34 -8.95
N ILE A 59 -5.64 7.32 -9.50
CA ILE A 59 -6.24 8.46 -10.18
C ILE A 59 -6.99 8.00 -11.44
N GLY A 60 -8.19 8.54 -11.65
CA GLY A 60 -9.01 8.25 -12.84
C GLY A 60 -9.72 6.90 -12.80
N ASN A 61 -9.74 6.21 -11.66
CA ASN A 61 -10.51 4.99 -11.46
C ASN A 61 -11.73 5.23 -10.57
N MET A 62 -12.86 4.56 -10.86
CA MET A 62 -14.09 4.64 -10.05
C MET A 62 -13.93 4.15 -8.61
N LYS A 63 -12.83 3.43 -8.29
CA LYS A 63 -12.55 2.89 -6.95
C LYS A 63 -11.63 3.78 -6.10
N ALA A 64 -11.29 4.99 -6.55
CA ALA A 64 -10.51 5.91 -5.72
C ALA A 64 -11.25 6.22 -4.39
N GLY A 65 -10.52 6.19 -3.28
CA GLY A 65 -11.06 6.33 -1.93
C GLY A 65 -11.60 5.04 -1.31
N HIS A 66 -11.60 3.91 -2.04
CA HIS A 66 -12.06 2.64 -1.50
C HIS A 66 -11.04 2.04 -0.52
N THR A 67 -11.45 1.84 0.73
CA THR A 67 -10.65 1.12 1.73
C THR A 67 -10.60 -0.36 1.39
N ILE A 68 -9.39 -0.89 1.24
CA ILE A 68 -9.15 -2.31 0.92
C ILE A 68 -9.11 -3.15 2.20
N CYS A 69 -8.40 -2.67 3.22
CA CYS A 69 -8.25 -3.36 4.50
C CYS A 69 -7.79 -2.39 5.60
N SER A 70 -7.93 -2.82 6.85
CA SER A 70 -7.25 -2.25 8.01
C SER A 70 -6.02 -3.08 8.34
N VAL A 71 -4.98 -2.43 8.87
CA VAL A 71 -3.73 -3.06 9.32
C VAL A 71 -3.36 -2.54 10.69
N ASP A 72 -2.92 -3.45 11.55
CA ASP A 72 -2.47 -3.10 12.89
C ASP A 72 -1.19 -2.28 12.82
N ARG A 73 -1.08 -1.32 13.74
CA ARG A 73 0.13 -0.50 13.90
C ARG A 73 1.27 -1.38 14.42
N ALA A 74 2.48 -1.11 13.94
CA ALA A 74 3.68 -1.70 14.52
C ALA A 74 3.76 -1.35 16.01
N SER A 75 4.24 -2.31 16.82
CA SER A 75 4.41 -2.13 18.27
C SER A 75 5.38 -1.01 18.64
N ILE A 76 6.25 -0.61 17.70
CA ILE A 76 7.24 0.45 17.85
C ILE A 76 6.63 1.77 17.36
N ASN A 77 6.51 2.75 18.27
CA ASN A 77 6.10 4.15 17.99
C ASN A 77 4.66 4.35 17.46
N GLY A 78 3.88 3.29 17.25
CA GLY A 78 2.45 3.33 16.90
C GLY A 78 2.11 4.00 15.56
N ASN A 79 3.01 4.73 14.92
CA ASN A 79 2.73 5.56 13.74
C ASN A 79 3.25 4.96 12.43
N CYS A 80 3.43 3.65 12.40
CA CYS A 80 3.92 2.92 11.24
C CYS A 80 3.37 1.49 11.23
N VAL A 81 3.60 0.78 10.13
CA VAL A 81 3.24 -0.64 9.95
C VAL A 81 4.45 -1.36 9.39
N ASP A 82 4.77 -2.54 9.90
CA ASP A 82 5.87 -3.35 9.37
C ASP A 82 5.51 -4.01 8.02
N ALA A 83 6.54 -4.35 7.25
CA ALA A 83 6.35 -4.89 5.90
C ALA A 83 5.67 -6.27 5.91
N GLN A 84 5.92 -7.06 6.94
CA GLN A 84 5.25 -8.36 7.11
C GLN A 84 3.72 -8.17 7.20
N THR A 85 3.25 -7.24 8.02
CA THR A 85 1.83 -6.95 8.22
C THR A 85 1.20 -6.43 6.93
N ILE A 86 1.88 -5.55 6.19
CA ILE A 86 1.39 -5.09 4.88
C ILE A 86 1.26 -6.28 3.91
N ARG A 87 2.28 -7.14 3.79
CA ARG A 87 2.23 -8.31 2.91
C ARG A 87 1.09 -9.26 3.26
N GLN A 88 0.86 -9.51 4.54
CA GLN A 88 -0.26 -10.34 4.99
C GLN A 88 -1.62 -9.74 4.61
N ALA A 89 -1.73 -8.41 4.63
CA ALA A 89 -3.00 -7.72 4.39
C ALA A 89 -3.34 -7.55 2.90
N ILE A 90 -2.38 -7.16 2.06
CA ILE A 90 -2.63 -6.88 0.64
C ILE A 90 -2.02 -7.91 -0.32
N GLY A 91 -1.21 -8.84 0.20
CA GLY A 91 -0.40 -9.77 -0.58
C GLY A 91 0.96 -9.20 -0.96
N ASP A 92 1.77 -10.00 -1.64
CA ASP A 92 3.07 -9.62 -2.19
C ASP A 92 3.21 -9.91 -3.70
N ASP A 93 2.36 -10.79 -4.26
CA ASP A 93 2.35 -11.07 -5.70
C ASP A 93 1.96 -9.84 -6.54
N LYS A 94 2.89 -9.42 -7.41
CA LYS A 94 2.79 -8.22 -8.27
C LYS A 94 2.58 -6.90 -7.51
N ILE A 95 2.89 -6.88 -6.22
CA ILE A 95 2.79 -5.67 -5.39
C ILE A 95 4.19 -5.08 -5.21
N HIS A 96 4.29 -3.78 -5.48
CA HIS A 96 5.53 -3.03 -5.38
C HIS A 96 5.35 -1.84 -4.44
N TYR A 97 6.28 -1.63 -3.52
CA TYR A 97 6.40 -0.35 -2.83
C TYR A 97 6.88 0.72 -3.80
N ILE A 98 6.21 1.87 -3.80
CA ILE A 98 6.60 3.05 -4.55
C ILE A 98 7.58 3.85 -3.69
N GLU A 99 8.87 3.58 -3.87
CA GLU A 99 9.95 4.26 -3.16
C GLU A 99 9.98 5.73 -3.60
N GLN A 100 9.64 6.61 -2.67
CA GLN A 100 9.77 8.06 -2.80
C GLN A 100 11.19 8.44 -2.34
N TYR A 101 11.97 9.06 -3.22
CA TYR A 101 13.26 9.62 -2.82
C TYR A 101 13.00 10.84 -1.90
N PRO A 102 13.80 11.04 -0.85
CA PRO A 102 13.75 12.25 -0.03
C PRO A 102 14.05 13.51 -0.84
#